data_AF-A0A7L3LRG4-F1
#
_entry.id   AF-A0A7L3LRG4-F1
#
_cell.length_a   1.000
_cell.length_b   1.000
_cell.length_c   1.000
_cell.angle_alpha   90.00
_cell.angle_beta   90.00
_cell.angle_gamma   90.00
#
_symmetry.space_group_name_H-M   'P 1'
#
loop_
_entity.id
_entity.type
_entity.pdbx_description
1 polymer ?
#
loop_
_entity_poly.entity_id
_entity_poly.type
_entity_poly.pdbx_seq_one_letter_code
_entity_poly.pdbx_strand_id
1 'polypeptide(L)'
;RELKLRNYEPEDEELKKRKMPQAKPASVEDKVKDQLEAAKPEPIIDEVVGTSKTLPFWLDLKRDVAKKLEKLEKRTQRAIAELIRERLKGQEEELASAVGSAKQDGSDSD
;
A
#
# COMPACT_ATOMS: atom_id res chain seq x y z
N ARG A 1 -60.40 -0.63 7.28
CA ARG A 1 -58.93 -0.83 7.32
C ARG A 1 -58.67 -2.27 6.91
N GLU A 2 -57.97 -2.50 5.80
CA GLU A 2 -57.75 -3.86 5.27
C GLU A 2 -56.48 -4.49 5.86
N LEU A 3 -56.55 -5.78 6.22
CA LEU A 3 -55.45 -6.55 6.80
C LEU A 3 -54.47 -6.99 5.69
N LYS A 4 -53.21 -6.54 5.78
CA LYS A 4 -52.12 -6.95 4.88
C LYS A 4 -51.06 -7.71 5.68
N LEU A 5 -50.92 -9.00 5.41
CA LEU A 5 -49.99 -9.88 6.11
C LEU A 5 -48.68 -9.96 5.32
N ARG A 6 -47.59 -9.49 5.95
CA ARG A 6 -46.24 -9.46 5.36
C ARG A 6 -45.35 -10.61 5.84
N ASN A 7 -45.52 -11.06 7.09
CA ASN A 7 -44.67 -12.06 7.74
C ASN A 7 -45.47 -13.10 8.54
N TYR A 8 -46.71 -13.39 8.13
CA TYR A 8 -47.56 -14.39 8.79
C TYR A 8 -48.21 -15.27 7.73
N GLU A 9 -48.30 -16.57 8.00
CA GLU A 9 -49.00 -17.56 7.18
C GLU A 9 -50.33 -17.92 7.83
N PRO A 10 -51.44 -17.34 7.35
CA PRO A 10 -52.75 -17.67 7.89
C PRO A 10 -53.21 -19.04 7.38
N GLU A 11 -53.81 -19.83 8.26
CA GLU A 11 -54.40 -21.13 7.92
C GLU A 11 -55.72 -20.98 7.12
N ASP A 12 -56.43 -19.86 7.30
CA ASP A 12 -57.69 -19.53 6.63
C ASP A 12 -57.54 -19.12 5.15
N GLU A 13 -58.39 -19.71 4.29
CA GLU A 13 -58.38 -19.53 2.83
C GLU A 13 -58.67 -18.08 2.37
N GLU A 14 -59.47 -17.31 3.12
CA GLU A 14 -59.76 -15.90 2.79
C GLU A 14 -58.57 -14.96 3.06
N LEU A 15 -57.75 -15.29 4.05
CA LEU A 15 -56.59 -14.50 4.47
C LEU A 15 -55.34 -14.84 3.64
N LYS A 16 -55.24 -16.07 3.10
CA LYS A 16 -54.19 -16.47 2.14
C LYS A 16 -54.18 -15.63 0.88
N LYS A 17 -55.36 -15.27 0.34
CA LYS A 17 -55.49 -14.41 -0.85
C LYS A 17 -55.00 -12.98 -0.62
N ARG A 18 -54.86 -12.57 0.65
CA ARG A 18 -54.41 -11.23 1.07
C ARG A 18 -52.92 -11.21 1.46
N LYS A 19 -52.20 -12.33 1.33
CA LYS A 19 -50.76 -12.42 1.56
C LYS A 19 -50.01 -11.76 0.40
N MET A 20 -49.15 -10.81 0.73
CA MET A 20 -48.29 -10.16 -0.26
C MET A 20 -47.18 -11.12 -0.71
N PRO A 21 -46.85 -11.19 -2.02
CA PRO A 21 -45.75 -12.02 -2.49
C PRO A 21 -44.42 -11.50 -1.92
N GLN A 22 -43.63 -12.40 -1.33
CA GLN A 22 -42.29 -12.06 -0.84
C GLN A 22 -41.37 -11.77 -2.03
N ALA A 23 -40.74 -10.60 -2.03
CA ALA A 23 -39.79 -10.22 -3.06
C ALA A 23 -38.56 -11.13 -2.95
N LYS A 24 -38.21 -11.81 -4.05
CA LYS A 24 -36.96 -12.57 -4.14
C LYS A 24 -35.79 -11.55 -4.11
N PRO A 25 -34.76 -11.74 -3.28
CA PRO A 25 -33.59 -10.89 -3.30
C PRO A 25 -32.93 -10.98 -4.69
N ALA A 26 -32.50 -9.83 -5.22
CA ALA A 26 -31.85 -9.76 -6.52
C ALA A 26 -30.57 -10.62 -6.50
N SER A 27 -30.35 -11.38 -7.58
CA SER A 27 -29.14 -12.17 -7.82
C SER A 27 -27.92 -11.26 -7.68
N VAL A 28 -27.02 -11.67 -6.78
CA VAL A 28 -25.79 -10.94 -6.45
C VAL A 28 -24.65 -11.27 -7.41
N GLU A 29 -24.85 -12.26 -8.29
CA GLU A 29 -23.81 -12.76 -9.19
C GLU A 29 -23.36 -11.70 -10.20
N ASP A 30 -24.29 -10.91 -10.76
CA ASP A 30 -23.97 -9.87 -11.75
C ASP A 30 -23.16 -8.72 -11.12
N LYS A 31 -23.48 -8.34 -9.88
CA LYS A 31 -22.77 -7.28 -9.15
C LYS A 31 -21.35 -7.68 -8.76
N VAL A 32 -21.12 -8.97 -8.48
CA VAL A 32 -19.79 -9.49 -8.14
C VAL A 32 -18.90 -9.49 -9.38
N LYS A 33 -19.47 -9.77 -10.55
CA LYS A 33 -18.74 -9.79 -11.83
C LYS A 33 -18.28 -8.39 -12.25
N ASP A 34 -19.15 -7.39 -12.13
CA ASP A 34 -18.82 -6.00 -12.42
C ASP A 34 -17.71 -5.45 -11.50
N GLN A 35 -17.71 -5.85 -10.22
CA GLN A 35 -16.67 -5.43 -9.27
C GLN A 35 -15.31 -6.08 -9.54
N LEU A 36 -15.29 -7.29 -10.11
CA LEU A 36 -14.05 -7.99 -10.44
C LEU A 36 -13.37 -7.39 -11.69
N GLU A 37 -14.16 -6.90 -12.64
CA GLU A 37 -13.65 -6.20 -13.82
C GLU A 37 -13.11 -4.80 -13.47
N ALA A 38 -13.76 -4.09 -12.55
CA ALA A 38 -13.31 -2.79 -12.03
C ALA A 38 -12.05 -2.86 -11.16
N ALA A 39 -11.65 -4.06 -10.71
CA ALA A 39 -10.46 -4.27 -9.88
C ALA A 39 -9.15 -4.42 -10.69
N LYS A 40 -9.18 -4.26 -12.02
CA LYS A 40 -7.95 -4.15 -12.83
C LYS A 40 -7.45 -2.69 -12.81
N PRO A 41 -6.33 -2.39 -12.14
CA PRO A 41 -5.86 -1.02 -12.00
C PRO A 41 -5.20 -0.52 -13.29
N GLU A 42 -5.66 0.62 -13.81
CA GLU A 42 -4.92 1.43 -14.78
C GLU A 42 -3.74 2.16 -14.09
N PRO A 43 -2.61 2.39 -14.79
CA PRO A 43 -1.43 3.01 -14.22
C PRO A 43 -1.71 4.46 -13.80
N ILE A 44 -1.41 4.72 -12.53
CA ILE A 44 -1.55 6.01 -11.82
C ILE A 44 -0.70 7.08 -12.53
N ILE A 45 -1.36 8.10 -13.07
CA ILE A 45 -0.71 9.32 -13.55
C ILE A 45 -0.59 10.28 -12.34
N ASP A 46 0.66 10.57 -11.95
CA ASP A 46 1.03 11.58 -10.97
C ASP A 46 0.82 13.00 -11.55
N GLU A 47 -0.42 13.44 -11.71
CA GLU A 47 -0.74 14.84 -12.01
C GLU A 47 -1.96 15.29 -11.21
N VAL A 48 -1.77 15.64 -9.94
CA VAL A 48 -2.77 16.41 -9.18
C VAL A 48 -2.09 17.57 -8.47
N VAL A 49 -1.66 18.56 -9.27
CA VAL A 49 -1.55 19.94 -8.79
C VAL A 49 -2.84 20.66 -9.19
N GLY A 50 -3.81 20.69 -8.28
CA GLY A 50 -4.92 21.64 -8.32
C GLY A 50 -6.32 21.04 -8.32
N THR A 51 -6.84 20.69 -7.15
CA THR A 51 -8.22 21.00 -6.67
C THR A 51 -8.51 20.25 -5.36
N SER A 52 -8.09 20.83 -4.22
CA SER A 52 -8.81 20.60 -2.96
C SER A 52 -8.47 21.70 -1.97
N LYS A 53 -9.48 22.47 -1.52
CA LYS A 53 -9.33 23.50 -0.48
C LYS A 53 -9.16 22.90 0.92
N THR A 54 -9.24 21.58 1.08
CA THR A 54 -8.99 20.86 2.32
C THR A 54 -8.03 19.72 2.03
N LEU A 55 -6.73 19.98 2.27
CA LEU A 55 -5.71 18.93 2.30
C LEU A 55 -6.17 17.81 3.24
N PRO A 56 -6.18 16.54 2.83
CA PRO A 56 -6.57 15.47 3.70
C PRO A 56 -5.55 15.36 4.85
N PHE A 57 -6.03 15.20 6.08
CA PHE A 57 -5.23 15.21 7.31
C PHE A 57 -3.99 14.29 7.29
N TRP A 58 -4.03 13.19 6.52
CA TRP A 58 -2.90 12.27 6.38
C TRP A 58 -1.72 12.83 5.57
N LEU A 59 -1.92 13.88 4.77
CA LEU A 59 -0.87 14.52 3.98
C LEU A 59 0.12 15.28 4.89
N ASP A 60 -0.39 15.84 6.00
CA ASP A 60 0.46 16.42 7.04
C ASP A 60 1.21 15.33 7.82
N LEU A 61 0.56 14.20 8.09
CA LEU A 61 1.21 13.03 8.70
C LEU A 61 2.39 12.53 7.84
N LYS A 62 2.21 12.44 6.52
CA LYS A 62 3.30 12.05 5.60
C LYS A 62 4.47 13.04 5.66
N ARG A 63 4.18 14.35 5.72
CA ARG A 63 5.20 15.40 5.84
C ARG A 63 5.97 15.32 7.16
N ASP A 64 5.28 15.08 8.26
CA ASP A 64 5.91 14.99 9.59
C ASP A 64 6.70 13.70 9.79
N VAL A 65 6.26 12.60 9.17
CA VAL A 65 7.03 11.35 9.12
C VAL A 65 8.29 11.53 8.25
N ALA A 66 8.18 12.18 7.09
CA ALA A 66 9.33 12.42 6.20
C ALA A 66 10.45 13.21 6.90
N LYS A 67 10.13 14.28 7.63
CA LYS A 67 11.10 15.06 8.42
C LYS A 67 11.81 14.22 9.49
N LYS A 68 11.14 13.23 10.07
CA LYS A 68 11.72 12.32 11.08
C LYS A 68 12.64 11.29 10.42
N LEU A 69 12.23 10.73 9.28
CA LEU A 69 13.03 9.78 8.51
C LEU A 69 14.32 10.41 8.00
N GLU A 70 14.26 11.62 7.44
CA GLU A 70 15.45 12.34 6.97
C GLU A 70 16.49 12.56 8.09
N LYS A 71 16.03 12.92 9.29
CA LYS A 71 16.92 13.08 10.47
C LYS A 71 17.52 11.76 10.92
N LEU A 72 16.77 10.66 10.83
CA LEU A 72 17.25 9.34 11.21
C LEU A 72 18.29 8.86 10.19
N GLU A 73 17.98 8.96 8.90
CA GLU A 73 18.86 8.59 7.80
C GLU A 73 20.20 9.33 7.87
N LYS A 74 20.20 10.65 8.10
CA LYS A 74 21.45 11.43 8.27
C LYS A 74 22.32 10.93 9.42
N ARG A 75 21.72 10.48 10.53
CA ARG A 75 22.48 9.90 11.65
C ARG A 75 22.99 8.51 11.31
N THR A 76 22.17 7.68 10.67
CA THR A 76 22.56 6.35 10.23
C THR A 76 23.70 6.42 9.22
N GLN A 77 23.64 7.32 8.23
CA GLN A 77 24.73 7.54 7.28
C GLN A 77 26.02 8.01 7.95
N ARG A 78 25.94 8.90 8.95
CA ARG A 78 27.11 9.31 9.75
C ARG A 78 27.70 8.14 10.54
N ALA A 79 26.88 7.36 11.22
CA ALA A 79 27.33 6.19 11.97
C ALA A 79 27.95 5.13 11.04
N ILE A 80 27.37 4.92 9.86
CA ILE A 80 27.94 4.04 8.83
C ILE A 80 29.29 4.57 8.36
N ALA A 81 29.41 5.88 8.07
CA ALA A 81 30.65 6.48 7.63
C ALA A 81 31.75 6.41 8.71
N GLU A 82 31.40 6.62 9.98
CA GLU A 82 32.32 6.47 11.11
C GLU A 82 32.76 5.01 11.27
N LEU A 83 31.84 4.06 11.19
CA LEU A 83 32.15 2.63 11.26
C LEU A 83 33.06 2.18 10.11
N ILE A 84 32.84 2.70 8.90
CA ILE A 84 33.71 2.44 7.75
C ILE A 84 35.10 3.03 8.00
N ARG A 85 35.22 4.26 8.53
CA ARG A 85 36.53 4.87 8.84
C ARG A 85 37.30 4.09 9.89
N GLU A 86 36.61 3.63 10.94
CA GLU A 86 37.22 2.83 12.00
C GLU A 86 37.71 1.48 11.46
N ARG A 87 36.88 0.80 10.65
CA ARG A 87 37.27 -0.45 9.98
C ARG A 87 38.43 -0.25 9.01
N LEU A 88 38.41 0.82 8.21
CA LEU A 88 39.47 1.12 7.24
C LEU A 88 40.80 1.39 7.95
N LYS A 89 40.79 2.14 9.06
CA LYS A 89 41.99 2.39 9.87
C LYS A 89 42.55 1.12 10.50
N GLY A 90 41.70 0.18 10.90
CA GLY A 90 42.12 -1.13 11.42
C GLY A 90 42.64 -2.09 10.34
N GLN A 91 42.26 -1.88 9.08
CA GLN A 91 42.62 -2.72 7.93
C GLN A 91 43.63 -2.05 7.00
N GLU A 92 44.21 -0.90 7.38
CA GLU A 92 45.04 -0.07 6.51
C GLU A 92 46.29 -0.82 5.98
N GLU A 93 46.92 -1.66 6.81
CA GLU A 93 48.05 -2.50 6.39
C GLU A 93 47.64 -3.65 5.45
N GLU A 94 46.53 -4.35 5.72
CA GLU A 94 46.01 -5.41 4.85
C GLU A 94 45.53 -4.87 3.50
N LEU A 95 44.89 -3.69 3.50
CA LEU A 95 44.38 -3.04 2.29
C LEU A 95 45.49 -2.40 1.45
N ALA A 96 46.50 -1.78 2.09
CA ALA A 96 47.67 -1.26 1.36
C ALA A 96 48.44 -2.40 0.68
N SER A 97 48.58 -3.55 1.35
CA SER A 97 49.16 -4.76 0.77
C SER A 97 48.32 -5.31 -0.37
N ALA A 98 47.00 -5.47 -0.18
CA ALA A 98 46.09 -6.00 -1.20
C ALA A 98 45.97 -5.09 -2.46
N VAL A 99 45.97 -3.76 -2.29
CA VAL A 99 45.95 -2.79 -3.40
C VAL A 99 47.30 -2.74 -4.12
N GLY A 100 48.42 -2.91 -3.40
CA GLY A 100 49.74 -3.09 -4.00
C GLY A 100 49.80 -4.31 -4.91
N SER A 101 49.30 -5.45 -4.43
CA SER A 101 49.25 -6.71 -5.19
C SER A 101 48.31 -6.61 -6.41
N ALA A 102 47.11 -6.04 -6.24
CA ALA A 102 46.14 -5.86 -7.33
C ALA A 102 46.65 -4.92 -8.46
N LYS A 103 47.61 -4.04 -8.16
CA LYS A 103 48.21 -3.13 -9.15
C LYS A 103 49.38 -3.76 -9.92
N GLN A 104 50.02 -4.80 -9.37
CA GLN A 104 51.05 -5.57 -10.07
C GLN A 104 50.44 -6.57 -11.06
N ASP A 105 49.31 -7.20 -10.72
CA ASP A 105 48.63 -8.18 -11.61
C ASP A 105 48.00 -7.57 -12.88
N GLY A 106 47.88 -6.23 -12.96
CA GLY A 106 47.32 -5.52 -14.11
C GLY A 106 48.34 -4.91 -15.06
N SER A 107 49.65 -5.05 -14.80
CA SER A 107 50.72 -4.36 -15.55
C SER A 107 51.61 -5.27 -16.40
N ASP A 108 51.35 -6.58 -16.44
CA ASP A 108 52.21 -7.59 -17.11
C ASP A 108 51.49 -8.30 -18.28
N SER A 109 50.56 -7.61 -18.94
CA SER A 109 49.98 -8.03 -20.22
C SER A 109 50.14 -6.93 -21.27
N ASP A 110 51.32 -6.90 -21.89
CA ASP A 110 51.57 -6.37 -23.25
C ASP A 110 52.61 -7.27 -23.93
#